data_AF-A0A3C0ZV19-F1
#
_entry.id   AF-A0A3C0ZV19-F1
#
_cell.length_a   1.000
_cell.length_b   1.000
_cell.length_c   1.000
_cell.angle_alpha   90.00
_cell.angle_beta   90.00
_cell.angle_gamma   90.00
#
_symmetry.space_group_name_H-M   'P 1'
#
loop_
_entity.id
_entity.type
_entity.pdbx_description
1 polymer ?
#
loop_
_entity_poly.entity_id
_entity_poly.type
_entity_poly.pdbx_seq_one_letter_code
_entity_poly.pdbx_strand_id
1 'polypeptide(L)'
;DLLNLHGDKVLGIYVHTPDIMGSGVVNAVENANLNPADYFISGICIGKEGIGLLQEGKLYAVVEQPALDAAILAVEYIHDMFEGKALPEIGDTVEQEGALWSPAQVIENTYCDEGRTLLIQAPLIPQECDPADPQLW
;
A
#
# COMPACT_ATOMS: atom_id res chain seq x y z
N ASP A 1 -6.52 18.55 18.84
CA ASP A 1 -6.47 17.80 17.57
C ASP A 1 -7.86 17.82 16.91
N LEU A 2 -8.01 17.24 15.72
CA LEU A 2 -9.29 17.23 14.98
C LEU A 2 -10.41 16.47 15.70
N LEU A 3 -10.10 15.41 16.46
CA LEU A 3 -11.07 14.69 17.29
C LEU A 3 -11.55 15.59 18.44
N ASN A 4 -10.68 16.39 19.05
CA ASN A 4 -11.11 17.36 20.07
C ASN A 4 -11.93 18.54 19.50
N LEU A 5 -11.65 18.96 18.26
CA LEU A 5 -12.33 20.09 17.61
C LEU A 5 -13.67 19.70 16.97
N HIS A 6 -13.78 18.46 16.49
CA HIS A 6 -14.90 18.00 15.69
C HIS A 6 -15.60 16.77 16.26
N GLY A 7 -15.04 16.12 17.28
CA GLY A 7 -15.66 15.08 18.09
C GLY A 7 -16.34 14.01 17.25
N ASP A 8 -17.64 13.88 17.50
CA ASP A 8 -18.60 12.98 16.87
C ASP A 8 -18.80 13.19 15.36
N LYS A 9 -18.31 14.29 14.79
CA LYS A 9 -18.39 14.56 13.34
C LYS A 9 -17.28 13.91 12.55
N VAL A 10 -16.22 13.41 13.21
CA VAL A 10 -15.13 12.71 12.52
C VAL A 10 -15.57 11.29 12.24
N LEU A 11 -15.76 10.95 10.97
CA LEU A 11 -16.17 9.61 10.54
C LEU A 11 -15.01 8.77 9.99
N GLY A 12 -13.93 9.42 9.57
CA GLY A 12 -12.78 8.77 8.98
C GLY A 12 -11.49 9.52 9.23
N ILE A 13 -10.40 8.77 9.30
CA ILE A 13 -9.06 9.25 9.57
C ILE A 13 -8.13 8.62 8.54
N TYR A 14 -7.53 9.46 7.70
CA TYR A 14 -6.51 9.01 6.76
C TYR A 14 -5.13 9.17 7.37
N VAL A 15 -4.32 8.12 7.30
CA VAL A 15 -2.90 8.13 7.67
C VAL A 15 -2.06 7.64 6.50
N HIS A 16 -0.99 8.37 6.17
CA HIS A 16 -0.24 8.07 4.94
C HIS A 16 0.70 6.86 5.07
N THR A 17 1.09 6.50 6.29
CA THR A 17 1.93 5.32 6.59
C THR A 17 1.38 4.63 7.86
N PRO A 18 0.31 3.80 7.74
CA PRO A 18 -0.33 3.12 8.87
C PRO A 18 0.59 2.37 9.84
N ASP A 19 1.74 1.87 9.39
CA ASP A 19 2.76 1.24 10.23
C ASP A 19 3.39 2.19 11.26
N ILE A 20 3.55 3.46 10.89
CA ILE A 20 4.12 4.49 11.76
C ILE A 20 3.01 5.36 12.34
N MET A 21 2.23 5.99 11.47
CA MET A 21 1.19 6.97 11.82
C MET A 21 -0.07 6.31 12.39
N GLY A 22 -0.39 5.07 11.99
CA GLY A 22 -1.59 4.38 12.45
C GLY A 22 -1.59 4.17 13.96
N SER A 23 -0.45 3.75 14.52
CA SER A 23 -0.28 3.60 15.97
C SER A 23 -0.52 4.92 16.72
N GLY A 24 -0.04 6.04 16.18
CA GLY A 24 -0.23 7.37 16.76
C GLY A 24 -1.70 7.78 16.80
N VAL A 25 -2.43 7.55 15.71
CA VAL A 25 -3.87 7.84 15.64
C VAL A 25 -4.67 6.94 16.57
N VAL A 26 -4.42 5.63 16.55
CA VAL A 26 -5.08 4.66 17.44
C VAL A 26 -4.89 5.07 18.89
N ASN A 27 -3.65 5.37 19.30
CA ASN A 27 -3.36 5.82 20.65
C ASN A 27 -4.07 7.14 20.99
N ALA A 28 -4.18 8.09 20.05
CA ALA A 28 -4.89 9.35 20.28
C ALA A 28 -6.40 9.12 20.50
N VAL A 29 -7.02 8.22 19.72
CA VAL A 29 -8.42 7.83 19.86
C VAL A 29 -8.66 7.14 21.21
N GLU A 30 -7.83 6.16 21.57
CA GLU A 30 -7.93 5.44 22.83
C GLU A 30 -7.72 6.37 24.05
N ASN A 31 -6.75 7.30 23.99
CA ASN A 31 -6.51 8.30 25.04
C ASN A 31 -7.67 9.30 25.18
N ALA A 32 -8.49 9.48 24.15
CA ALA A 32 -9.73 10.25 24.22
C ALA A 32 -10.91 9.45 24.79
N ASN A 33 -10.70 8.20 25.23
CA ASN A 33 -11.73 7.23 25.64
C ASN A 33 -12.73 6.90 24.51
N LEU A 34 -12.26 6.93 23.27
CA LEU A 34 -13.02 6.57 22.07
C LEU A 34 -12.51 5.21 21.56
N ASN A 35 -13.32 4.50 20.76
CA ASN A 35 -12.94 3.22 20.18
C ASN A 35 -12.44 3.42 18.74
N PRO A 36 -11.20 3.04 18.38
CA PRO A 36 -10.70 3.10 17.01
C PRO A 36 -11.61 2.40 15.98
N ALA A 37 -12.27 1.31 16.38
CA ALA A 37 -13.16 0.55 15.49
C ALA A 37 -14.44 1.31 15.07
N ASP A 38 -14.76 2.43 15.73
CA ASP A 38 -15.89 3.28 15.37
C ASP A 38 -15.55 4.26 14.22
N TYR A 39 -14.29 4.30 13.78
CA TYR A 39 -13.80 5.21 12.74
C TYR A 39 -13.34 4.44 11.50
N PHE A 40 -13.52 5.04 10.33
CA PHE A 40 -12.84 4.58 9.11
C PHE A 40 -11.38 5.04 9.15
N ILE A 41 -10.51 4.29 9.83
CA ILE A 41 -9.07 4.56 9.85
C ILE A 41 -8.40 3.79 8.71
N SER A 42 -7.80 4.50 7.76
CA SER A 42 -7.27 3.92 6.53
C SER A 42 -6.02 4.65 6.04
N GLY A 43 -5.28 4.05 5.13
CA GLY A 43 -4.04 4.60 4.63
C GLY A 43 -3.48 3.87 3.43
N ILE A 44 -2.24 4.21 3.10
CA ILE A 44 -1.43 3.51 2.10
C ILE A 44 -0.10 3.10 2.75
N CYS A 45 0.58 2.07 2.27
CA CYS A 45 1.90 1.64 2.78
C CYS A 45 1.85 1.08 4.21
N ILE A 46 1.86 -0.24 4.35
CA ILE A 46 1.73 -0.94 5.60
C ILE A 46 2.94 -1.84 5.86
N GLY A 47 3.35 -1.83 7.11
CA GLY A 47 4.32 -2.72 7.70
C GLY A 47 3.66 -3.55 8.79
N LYS A 48 4.46 -4.38 9.45
CA LYS A 48 3.99 -5.36 10.45
C LYS A 48 3.13 -4.74 11.55
N GLU A 49 3.46 -3.54 12.01
CA GLU A 49 2.71 -2.80 13.02
C GLU A 49 1.30 -2.46 12.54
N GLY A 50 1.17 -1.96 11.31
CA GLY A 50 -0.13 -1.64 10.72
C GLY A 50 -0.97 -2.89 10.47
N ILE A 51 -0.34 -3.99 10.04
CA ILE A 51 -1.01 -5.30 9.91
C ILE A 51 -1.57 -5.76 11.27
N GLY A 52 -0.80 -5.61 12.34
CA GLY A 52 -1.29 -5.88 13.70
C GLY A 52 -2.53 -5.07 14.06
N LEU A 53 -2.54 -3.77 13.73
CA LEU A 53 -3.71 -2.92 13.97
C LEU A 53 -4.92 -3.29 13.11
N LEU A 54 -4.73 -3.75 11.87
CA LEU A 54 -5.80 -4.33 11.05
C LEU A 54 -6.38 -5.60 11.68
N GLN A 55 -5.51 -6.51 12.14
CA GLN A 55 -5.92 -7.76 12.80
C GLN A 55 -6.66 -7.51 14.12
N GLU A 56 -6.30 -6.46 14.86
CA GLU A 56 -7.00 -6.01 16.06
C GLU A 56 -8.33 -5.29 15.76
N GLY A 57 -8.67 -5.04 14.48
CA GLY A 57 -9.87 -4.30 14.07
C GLY A 57 -9.80 -2.81 14.35
N LYS A 58 -8.59 -2.27 14.55
CA LYS A 58 -8.35 -0.85 14.85
C LYS A 58 -8.12 0.00 13.61
N LEU A 59 -7.75 -0.63 12.50
CA LEU A 59 -7.77 -0.05 11.17
C LEU A 59 -8.89 -0.71 10.35
N TYR A 60 -9.51 0.04 9.46
CA TYR A 60 -10.59 -0.47 8.61
C TYR A 60 -10.05 -1.17 7.36
N ALA A 61 -9.18 -0.48 6.63
CA ALA A 61 -8.55 -1.01 5.42
C ALA A 61 -7.29 -0.23 5.09
N VAL A 62 -6.30 -0.85 4.45
CA VAL A 62 -5.08 -0.17 4.00
C VAL A 62 -4.71 -0.67 2.62
N VAL A 63 -4.34 0.24 1.72
CA VAL A 63 -3.75 -0.12 0.44
C VAL A 63 -2.27 -0.43 0.66
N GLU A 64 -1.85 -1.66 0.39
CA GLU A 64 -0.43 -2.00 0.45
C GLU A 64 0.26 -1.83 -0.90
N GLN A 65 1.38 -1.13 -0.91
CA GLN A 65 2.22 -1.02 -2.09
C GLN A 65 3.23 -2.17 -2.04
N PRO A 66 3.26 -3.10 -3.02
CA PRO A 66 4.16 -4.26 -2.98
C PRO A 66 5.60 -3.83 -3.24
N ALA A 67 6.24 -3.22 -2.23
CA ALA A 67 7.50 -2.52 -2.36
C ALA A 67 8.67 -3.48 -2.59
N LEU A 68 8.61 -4.68 -1.98
CA LEU A 68 9.60 -5.73 -2.22
C LEU A 68 9.54 -6.22 -3.67
N ASP A 69 8.35 -6.52 -4.20
CA ASP A 69 8.18 -6.91 -5.60
C ASP A 69 8.63 -5.80 -6.56
N ALA A 70 8.29 -4.54 -6.26
CA ALA A 70 8.74 -3.40 -7.04
C ALA A 70 10.28 -3.33 -7.10
N ALA A 71 10.96 -3.60 -5.98
CA ALA A 71 12.42 -3.64 -5.92
C ALA A 71 13.01 -4.84 -6.68
N ILE A 72 12.40 -6.02 -6.57
CA ILE A 72 12.80 -7.23 -7.30
C ILE A 72 12.69 -6.98 -8.81
N LEU A 73 11.53 -6.52 -9.29
CA LEU A 73 11.29 -6.22 -10.70
C LEU A 73 12.29 -5.18 -11.24
N ALA A 74 12.58 -4.13 -10.45
CA ALA A 74 13.56 -3.13 -10.84
C ALA A 74 14.97 -3.74 -11.01
N VAL A 75 15.41 -4.60 -10.09
CA VAL A 75 16.71 -5.28 -10.18
C VAL A 75 16.75 -6.24 -11.36
N GLU A 76 15.69 -7.01 -11.59
CA GLU A 76 15.59 -7.93 -12.71
C GLU A 76 15.68 -7.21 -14.05
N TYR A 77 14.97 -6.08 -14.22
CA TYR A 77 15.04 -5.29 -15.45
C TYR A 77 16.37 -4.58 -15.65
N ILE A 78 17.02 -4.14 -14.57
CA ILE A 78 18.40 -3.63 -14.66
C ILE A 78 19.34 -4.74 -15.15
N HIS A 79 19.23 -5.94 -14.58
CA HIS A 79 20.02 -7.10 -15.00
C HIS A 79 19.77 -7.46 -16.47
N ASP A 80 18.51 -7.56 -16.87
CA ASP A 80 18.11 -7.92 -18.23
C ASP A 80 18.59 -6.90 -19.27
N MET A 81 18.62 -5.61 -18.90
CA MET A 81 19.24 -4.57 -19.72
C MET A 81 20.75 -4.82 -19.94
N PHE A 82 21.49 -5.23 -18.90
CA PHE A 82 22.92 -5.55 -19.02
C PHE A 82 23.18 -6.82 -19.84
N GLU A 83 22.27 -7.79 -19.80
CA GLU A 83 22.31 -9.01 -20.61
C GLU A 83 21.82 -8.79 -22.06
N GLY A 84 21.36 -7.59 -22.40
CA GLY A 84 20.85 -7.25 -23.74
C GLY A 84 19.50 -7.91 -24.06
N LYS A 85 18.72 -8.29 -23.05
CA LYS A 85 17.35 -8.79 -23.23
C LYS A 85 16.40 -7.62 -23.50
N ALA A 86 15.31 -7.92 -24.21
CA ALA A 86 14.25 -6.96 -24.44
C ALA A 86 13.52 -6.67 -23.12
N LEU A 87 13.30 -5.39 -22.82
CA LEU A 87 12.45 -4.94 -21.73
C LEU A 87 11.02 -4.71 -22.22
N PRO A 88 10.01 -4.75 -21.34
CA PRO A 88 8.62 -4.44 -21.69
C PRO A 88 8.48 -3.05 -22.35
N GLU A 89 7.69 -2.97 -23.39
CA GLU A 89 7.43 -1.78 -24.19
C GLU A 89 6.12 -1.09 -23.77
N ILE A 90 5.98 0.20 -24.08
CA ILE A 90 4.74 0.94 -23.79
C ILE A 90 3.56 0.25 -24.48
N GLY A 91 2.50 -0.03 -23.72
CA GLY A 91 1.33 -0.78 -24.17
C GLY A 91 1.35 -2.26 -23.81
N ASP A 92 2.50 -2.80 -23.37
CA ASP A 92 2.58 -4.16 -22.85
C ASP A 92 1.87 -4.27 -21.49
N THR A 93 1.40 -5.49 -21.19
CA THR A 93 0.96 -5.90 -19.86
C THR A 93 1.86 -7.01 -19.37
N VAL A 94 2.49 -6.82 -18.23
CA VAL A 94 3.33 -7.80 -17.55
C VAL A 94 2.47 -8.53 -16.53
N GLU A 95 2.45 -9.86 -16.61
CA GLU A 95 1.66 -10.72 -15.72
C GLU A 95 2.56 -11.72 -15.00
N GLN A 96 2.29 -11.94 -13.73
CA GLN A 96 2.86 -13.03 -12.94
C GLN A 96 1.75 -13.71 -12.14
N GLU A 97 1.54 -14.99 -12.40
CA GLU A 97 0.48 -15.76 -11.72
C GLU A 97 0.70 -15.75 -10.21
N GLY A 98 -0.35 -15.38 -9.47
CA GLY A 98 -0.37 -15.36 -8.00
C GLY A 98 0.26 -14.13 -7.35
N ALA A 99 0.92 -13.25 -8.11
CA ALA A 99 1.56 -12.06 -7.56
C ALA A 99 0.56 -10.93 -7.28
N LEU A 100 0.66 -10.30 -6.10
CA LEU A 100 -0.24 -9.20 -5.69
C LEU A 100 -0.08 -7.93 -6.55
N TRP A 101 1.08 -7.72 -7.15
CA TRP A 101 1.38 -6.57 -8.01
C TRP A 101 0.85 -6.73 -9.44
N SER A 102 0.42 -7.93 -9.83
CA SER A 102 0.07 -8.30 -11.20
C SER A 102 -1.46 -8.25 -11.43
N PRO A 103 -1.93 -7.94 -12.66
CA PRO A 103 -1.17 -7.49 -13.85
C PRO A 103 -0.68 -6.04 -13.76
N ALA A 104 0.45 -5.76 -14.40
CA ALA A 104 1.04 -4.42 -14.45
C ALA A 104 1.15 -3.87 -15.88
N GLN A 105 0.71 -2.64 -16.10
CA GLN A 105 0.74 -1.99 -17.41
C GLN A 105 2.00 -1.17 -17.61
N VAL A 106 2.58 -1.23 -18.80
CA VAL A 106 3.71 -0.37 -19.18
C VAL A 106 3.16 0.89 -19.85
N ILE A 107 3.33 2.03 -19.19
CA ILE A 107 2.84 3.33 -19.67
C ILE A 107 4.00 4.30 -19.90
N GLU A 108 3.72 5.38 -20.62
CA GLU A 108 4.65 6.50 -20.76
C GLU A 108 4.92 7.13 -19.38
N ASN A 109 6.19 7.35 -19.06
CA ASN A 109 6.55 8.03 -17.82
C ASN A 109 6.37 9.54 -17.98
N THR A 110 5.32 10.09 -17.39
CA THR A 110 5.02 11.53 -17.48
C THR A 110 5.89 12.41 -16.55
N TYR A 111 6.81 11.82 -15.78
CA TYR A 111 7.65 12.52 -14.82
C TYR A 111 9.10 12.72 -15.30
N CYS A 112 9.46 12.22 -16.47
CA CYS A 112 10.75 12.44 -17.11
C CYS A 112 10.60 12.62 -18.63
N ASP A 113 11.59 13.24 -19.28
CA ASP A 113 11.53 13.57 -20.70
C ASP A 113 11.44 12.31 -21.59
N GLU A 114 12.04 11.21 -21.15
CA GLU A 114 11.97 9.90 -21.80
C GLU A 114 11.94 8.82 -20.72
N GLY A 115 11.03 7.84 -20.84
CA GLY A 115 10.97 6.73 -19.90
C GLY A 115 9.68 5.94 -19.97
N ARG A 116 9.70 4.79 -19.29
CA ARG A 116 8.56 3.88 -19.13
C ARG A 116 8.25 3.75 -17.66
N THR A 117 6.98 3.59 -17.32
CA THR A 117 6.53 3.27 -15.97
C THR A 117 5.83 1.93 -16.02
N LEU A 118 6.29 0.98 -15.19
CA LEU A 118 5.52 -0.22 -14.90
C LEU A 118 4.52 0.10 -13.78
N LEU A 119 3.24 0.20 -14.13
CA LEU A 119 2.16 0.49 -13.20
C LEU A 119 1.69 -0.83 -12.56
N ILE A 120 2.25 -1.12 -11.39
CA ILE A 120 1.91 -2.30 -10.58
C ILE A 120 0.62 -2.09 -9.76
N GLN A 121 -0.05 -3.19 -9.42
CA GLN A 121 -1.20 -3.19 -8.51
C GLN A 121 -0.78 -3.06 -7.06
N ALA A 122 -1.72 -2.61 -6.23
CA ALA A 122 -1.57 -2.43 -4.80
C ALA A 122 -2.86 -2.93 -4.14
N PRO A 123 -2.85 -4.06 -3.41
CA PRO A 123 -4.07 -4.63 -2.86
C PRO A 123 -4.61 -3.82 -1.67
N LEU A 124 -5.93 -3.77 -1.54
CA LEU A 124 -6.63 -3.25 -0.36
C LEU A 124 -6.79 -4.37 0.69
N ILE A 125 -6.10 -4.26 1.82
CA ILE A 125 -6.16 -5.23 2.92
C ILE A 125 -7.23 -4.80 3.93
N PRO A 126 -8.11 -5.70 4.43
CA PRO A 126 -8.21 -7.14 4.14
C PRO A 126 -9.17 -7.51 2.99
N GLN A 127 -9.68 -6.53 2.23
CA GLN A 127 -10.78 -6.76 1.27
C GLN A 127 -10.35 -7.54 0.03
N GLU A 128 -9.11 -7.38 -0.42
CA GLU A 128 -8.55 -7.96 -1.64
C GLU A 128 -7.46 -9.01 -1.35
N CYS A 129 -6.81 -8.95 -0.18
CA CYS A 129 -5.89 -9.99 0.29
C CYS A 129 -5.91 -10.14 1.82
N ASP A 130 -5.52 -11.31 2.31
CA ASP A 130 -5.46 -11.60 3.75
C ASP A 130 -4.34 -10.79 4.42
N PRO A 131 -4.55 -10.17 5.60
CA PRO A 131 -3.49 -9.51 6.36
C PRO A 131 -2.29 -10.41 6.71
N ALA A 132 -2.46 -11.72 6.67
CA ALA A 132 -1.41 -12.70 6.90
C ALA A 132 -0.75 -13.21 5.59
N ASP A 133 -1.11 -12.67 4.42
CA ASP A 133 -0.48 -13.06 3.16
C ASP A 133 1.04 -12.75 3.21
N PRO A 134 1.90 -13.77 2.98
CA PRO A 134 3.35 -13.60 3.07
C PRO A 134 3.92 -12.65 2.01
N GLN A 135 3.16 -12.30 0.97
CA GLN A 135 3.58 -11.37 -0.09
C GLN A 135 3.46 -9.89 0.33
N LEU A 136 2.90 -9.59 1.51
CA LEU A 136 2.79 -8.24 2.04
C LEU A 136 4.09 -7.74 2.73
N TRP A 137 5.17 -8.53 2.76
CA TRP A 137 6.43 -8.19 3.44
C TRP A 137 7.67 -8.85 2.85
#